data_AF-A0A3M1BNW5-F1
#
_entry.id   AF-A0A3M1BNW5-F1
#
_cell.length_a   1.000
_cell.length_b   1.000
_cell.length_c   1.000
_cell.angle_alpha   90.00
_cell.angle_beta   90.00
_cell.angle_gamma   90.00
#
_symmetry.space_group_name_H-M   'P 1'
#
loop_
_entity.id
_entity.type
_entity.pdbx_description
1 polymer ?
#
loop_
_entity_poly.entity_id
_entity_poly.type
_entity_poly.pdbx_seq_one_letter_code
_entity_poly.pdbx_strand_id
1 'polypeptide(L)'
;MIYKPQARRDAFLVLYQWDMKGEPVEGLVEEYITANRISLQDQRRYLRKLVKTYMENSTSIDKLIAELSERWDIDRVGYIERNI
;
A
#
# COMPACT_ATOMS: atom_id res chain seq x y z
N MET A 1 3.58 8.57 -19.36
CA MET A 1 3.61 8.65 -17.87
C MET A 1 4.33 7.43 -17.30
N ILE A 2 5.66 7.48 -17.18
CA ILE A 2 6.49 6.31 -16.83
C ILE A 2 6.52 6.07 -15.30
N TYR A 3 6.12 7.05 -14.48
CA TYR A 3 6.24 6.98 -13.02
C TYR A 3 5.10 6.22 -12.31
N LYS A 4 3.93 6.07 -12.93
CA LYS A 4 2.74 5.49 -12.26
C LYS A 4 2.93 4.00 -11.90
N PRO A 5 3.46 3.13 -12.78
CA PRO A 5 3.75 1.74 -12.41
C PRO A 5 4.73 1.64 -11.25
N GLN A 6 5.80 2.46 -11.27
CA GLN A 6 6.80 2.49 -10.20
C GLN A 6 6.18 2.90 -8.86
N ALA A 7 5.40 3.98 -8.84
CA ALA A 7 4.73 4.45 -7.63
C ALA A 7 3.70 3.45 -7.06
N ARG A 8 3.06 2.63 -7.90
CA ARG A 8 2.18 1.54 -7.42
C ARG A 8 2.98 0.44 -6.73
N ARG A 9 4.11 0.04 -7.32
CA ARG A 9 5.05 -0.91 -6.69
C ARG A 9 5.58 -0.36 -5.37
N ASP A 10 5.92 0.92 -5.32
CA ASP A 10 6.38 1.57 -4.10
C ASP A 10 5.27 1.59 -3.02
N ALA A 11 4.02 1.87 -3.41
CA ALA A 11 2.88 1.87 -2.49
C ALA A 11 2.64 0.48 -1.90
N PHE A 12 2.71 -0.56 -2.73
CA PHE A 12 2.65 -1.96 -2.30
C PHE A 12 3.68 -2.26 -1.20
N LEU A 13 4.95 -1.88 -1.42
CA LEU A 13 6.03 -2.15 -0.46
C LEU A 13 5.82 -1.40 0.87
N VAL A 14 5.33 -0.16 0.80
CA VAL A 14 5.03 0.62 2.01
C VAL A 14 3.87 0.01 2.79
N LEU A 15 2.79 -0.39 2.12
CA LEU A 15 1.63 -1.02 2.77
C LEU A 15 1.98 -2.39 3.37
N TYR A 16 2.84 -3.16 2.68
CA TYR A 16 3.40 -4.39 3.23
C TYR A 16 4.23 -4.15 4.49
N GLN A 17 5.10 -3.14 4.49
CA GLN A 17 5.88 -2.75 5.66
C GLN A 17 4.97 -2.29 6.81
N TRP A 18 3.89 -1.56 6.50
CA TRP A 18 2.88 -1.13 7.46
C TRP A 18 2.18 -2.33 8.12
N ASP A 19 1.75 -3.32 7.33
CA ASP A 19 1.06 -4.51 7.83
C ASP A 19 1.96 -5.36 8.75
N MET A 20 3.28 -5.37 8.49
CA MET A 20 4.26 -6.07 9.33
C MET A 20 4.64 -5.31 10.61
N LYS A 21 4.83 -3.99 10.54
CA LYS A 21 5.38 -3.17 11.64
C LYS A 21 4.31 -2.54 12.53
N GLY A 22 3.13 -2.25 11.99
CA GLY A 22 2.05 -1.53 12.70
C GLY A 22 2.38 -0.05 13.04
N GLU A 23 3.41 0.53 12.42
CA GLU A 23 3.80 1.93 12.60
C GLU A 23 2.89 2.90 11.81
N PRO A 24 2.87 4.21 12.12
CA PRO A 24 2.11 5.19 11.34
C PRO A 24 2.54 5.21 9.87
N VAL A 25 1.57 5.04 8.96
CA VAL A 25 1.85 4.87 7.53
C VAL A 25 2.55 6.09 6.91
N GLU A 26 2.25 7.29 7.40
CA GLU A 26 2.82 8.54 6.88
C GLU A 26 4.33 8.59 7.13
N GLY A 27 4.78 8.10 8.29
CA GLY A 27 6.20 7.98 8.61
C GLY A 27 6.90 6.98 7.68
N LEU A 28 6.27 5.82 7.46
CA LEU A 28 6.78 4.78 6.58
C LEU A 28 6.91 5.26 5.12
N VAL A 29 5.98 6.06 4.63
CA VAL A 29 6.06 6.66 3.29
C VAL A 29 7.28 7.59 3.17
N GLU A 30 7.50 8.47 4.14
CA GLU A 30 8.63 9.41 4.07
C GLU A 30 9.98 8.72 4.27
N GLU A 31 10.05 7.72 5.16
CA GLU A 31 11.21 6.85 5.32
C GLU A 31 11.54 6.15 4.00
N TYR A 32 10.54 5.55 3.35
CA TYR A 32 10.71 4.84 2.08
C TYR A 32 11.18 5.76 0.95
N ILE A 33 10.60 6.97 0.83
CA ILE A 33 11.01 7.99 -0.15
C ILE A 33 12.48 8.37 0.05
N THR A 34 12.88 8.54 1.30
CA THR A 34 14.25 8.94 1.69
C THR A 34 15.24 7.81 1.41
N ALA A 35 14.94 6.59 1.87
CA ALA A 35 15.79 5.42 1.71
C ALA A 35 16.04 5.07 0.22
N ASN A 36 14.99 5.16 -0.60
CA ASN A 36 15.08 4.85 -2.03
C ASN A 36 15.49 6.03 -2.92
N ARG A 37 15.78 7.19 -2.31
CA ARG A 37 16.20 8.42 -3.01
C ARG A 37 15.28 8.79 -4.19
N ILE A 38 13.98 8.57 -4.03
CA ILE A 38 12.99 8.83 -5.10
C ILE A 38 13.01 10.33 -5.37
N SER A 39 13.54 10.81 -6.49
CA SER A 39 13.71 12.25 -6.73
C SER A 39 12.50 12.91 -7.41
N LEU A 40 11.74 12.14 -8.19
CA LEU A 40 10.65 12.68 -9.00
C LEU A 40 9.44 13.07 -8.13
N GLN A 41 9.11 14.37 -8.11
CA GLN A 41 8.00 14.88 -7.31
C GLN A 41 6.64 14.25 -7.66
N ASP A 42 6.37 13.99 -8.94
CA ASP A 42 5.12 13.36 -9.37
C ASP A 42 4.97 11.94 -8.83
N GLN A 43 6.08 11.17 -8.77
CA GLN A 43 6.09 9.84 -8.19
C GLN A 43 5.81 9.90 -6.69
N ARG A 44 6.48 10.80 -5.95
CA ARG A 44 6.26 11.00 -4.51
C ARG A 44 4.82 11.39 -4.20
N ARG A 45 4.25 12.34 -4.97
CA ARG A 45 2.87 12.79 -4.81
C ARG A 45 1.88 11.67 -5.09
N TYR A 46 2.11 10.87 -6.13
CA TYR A 46 1.25 9.75 -6.47
C TYR A 46 1.34 8.62 -5.44
N LEU A 47 2.54 8.29 -4.94
CA LEU A 47 2.76 7.34 -3.86
C LEU A 47 1.96 7.72 -2.60
N ARG A 48 2.13 8.96 -2.11
CA ARG A 48 1.37 9.46 -0.95
C ARG A 48 -0.13 9.36 -1.16
N LYS A 49 -0.59 9.71 -2.36
CA LYS A 49 -2.01 9.61 -2.71
C LYS A 49 -2.52 8.17 -2.63
N LEU A 50 -1.80 7.21 -3.21
CA LEU A 50 -2.20 5.80 -3.19
C LEU A 50 -2.32 5.26 -1.77
N VAL A 51 -1.27 5.46 -0.97
CA VAL A 51 -1.21 4.97 0.42
C VAL A 51 -2.31 5.61 1.27
N LYS A 52 -2.48 6.93 1.17
CA LYS A 52 -3.56 7.65 1.88
C LYS A 52 -4.95 7.14 1.48
N THR A 53 -5.21 7.01 0.19
CA THR A 53 -6.51 6.52 -0.29
C THR A 53 -6.79 5.09 0.16
N TYR A 54 -5.78 4.22 0.19
CA TYR A 54 -5.94 2.87 0.74
C TYR A 54 -6.32 2.94 2.22
N MET A 55 -5.57 3.67 3.06
CA MET A 55 -5.86 3.77 4.49
C MET A 55 -7.23 4.35 4.80
N GLU A 56 -7.69 5.33 4.01
CA GLU A 56 -9.04 5.90 4.14
C GLU A 56 -10.16 4.90 3.81
N ASN A 57 -9.85 3.84 3.06
CA ASN A 57 -10.82 2.87 2.56
C ASN A 57 -10.49 1.42 2.97
N SER A 58 -9.52 1.20 3.86
CA SER A 58 -9.00 -0.15 4.12
C SER A 58 -10.10 -1.08 4.65
N THR A 59 -10.95 -0.59 5.56
CA THR A 59 -12.08 -1.35 6.11
C THR A 59 -13.11 -1.73 5.05
N SER A 60 -13.41 -0.84 4.10
CA SER A 60 -14.38 -1.12 3.04
C SER A 60 -13.79 -2.06 1.98
N ILE A 61 -12.50 -1.93 1.68
CA ILE A 61 -11.75 -2.83 0.80
C ILE A 61 -11.69 -4.23 1.42
N ASP A 62 -11.29 -4.37 2.68
CA ASP A 62 -11.22 -5.64 3.39
C ASP A 62 -12.60 -6.34 3.43
N LYS A 63 -13.67 -5.57 3.67
CA LYS A 63 -15.04 -6.09 3.63
C LYS A 63 -15.43 -6.60 2.23
N LEU A 64 -15.14 -5.84 1.18
CA LEU A 64 -15.44 -6.23 -0.19
C LEU A 64 -14.65 -7.47 -0.61
N ILE A 65 -13.38 -7.56 -0.23
CA ILE A 65 -12.54 -8.74 -0.45
C ILE A 65 -13.17 -9.94 0.27
N ALA A 66 -13.65 -9.78 1.51
CA ALA A 66 -14.29 -10.84 2.28
C ALA A 66 -15.57 -11.36 1.62
N GLU A 67 -16.45 -10.44 1.20
CA GLU A 67 -17.71 -10.76 0.55
C GLU A 67 -17.49 -11.52 -0.77
N LEU A 68 -16.47 -11.13 -1.55
CA LEU A 68 -16.15 -11.79 -2.82
C LEU A 68 -15.34 -13.08 -2.65
N SER A 69 -14.73 -13.31 -1.49
CA SER A 69 -13.90 -14.48 -1.20
C SER A 69 -14.72 -15.66 -0.65
N GLU A 70 -15.92 -15.91 -1.18
CA GLU A 70 -17.01 -16.79 -0.68
C GLU A 70 -16.63 -18.19 -0.10
N ARG A 71 -15.37 -18.65 -0.22
CA ARG A 71 -14.86 -19.91 0.38
C ARG A 71 -13.42 -19.85 0.92
N TRP A 72 -12.80 -18.68 1.03
CA TRP A 72 -11.41 -18.53 1.50
C TRP A 72 -11.40 -17.71 2.79
N ASP A 73 -10.89 -18.28 3.87
CA ASP A 73 -10.51 -17.51 5.06
C ASP A 73 -9.50 -16.44 4.62
N ILE A 74 -9.83 -15.16 4.80
CA ILE A 74 -8.92 -14.04 4.55
C ILE A 74 -7.61 -14.21 5.33
N ASP A 75 -7.66 -14.88 6.48
CA ASP A 75 -6.48 -15.25 7.27
C ASP A 75 -5.48 -16.16 6.52
N ARG A 76 -5.83 -16.69 5.33
CA ARG A 76 -4.95 -17.46 4.45
C ARG A 76 -4.44 -16.68 3.23
N VAL A 77 -4.89 -15.45 3.02
CA VAL A 77 -4.32 -14.56 2.01
C VAL A 77 -2.98 -14.09 2.57
N GLY A 78 -1.88 -14.49 1.94
CA GLY A 78 -0.56 -14.09 2.40
C GLY A 78 -0.41 -12.57 2.41
N TYR A 79 0.50 -12.08 3.25
CA TYR A 79 0.79 -10.64 3.39
C TYR A 79 1.13 -9.97 2.03
N ILE A 80 1.64 -10.74 1.06
CA ILE A 80 1.91 -10.24 -0.29
C ILE A 80 0.60 -10.09 -1.06
N GLU A 81 -0.23 -11.12 -1.08
CA GLU A 81 -1.47 -11.16 -1.85
C GLU A 81 -2.50 -10.14 -1.37
N ARG A 82 -2.52 -9.80 -0.08
CA ARG A 82 -3.39 -8.76 0.47
C ARG A 82 -3.05 -7.35 -0.01
N ASN A 83 -1.78 -7.10 -0.33
CA ASN A 83 -1.30 -5.74 -0.62
C ASN A 83 -1.27 -5.40 -2.13
N ILE A 84 -1.48 -6.39 -3.03
CA ILE A 84 -1.47 -6.22 -4.50
C ILE A 84 -2.74 -5.53 -5.01
#